data_AF-A0A2R6IKV7-F1
#
_entry.id   AF-A0A2R6IKV7-F1
#
_cell.length_a   1.000
_cell.length_b   1.000
_cell.length_c   1.000
_cell.angle_alpha   90.00
_cell.angle_beta   90.00
_cell.angle_gamma   90.00
#
_symmetry.space_group_name_H-M   'P 1'
#
loop_
_entity.id
_entity.type
_entity.pdbx_description
1 polymer ?
#
loop_
_entity_poly.entity_id
_entity_poly.type
_entity_poly.pdbx_seq_one_letter_code
_entity_poly.pdbx_strand_id
1 'polypeptide(L)'
;MRVRDYIYNSAAAPDHVAAVREALADREDVDPLDVGAADDREAALREAMLTLRESVRIGENPDVIYDDDEPDFTAGVLITEDETGRRHLHVGPEALDALAGEDDEV
;
A
#
# COMPACT_ATOMS: atom_id res chain seq x y z
N MET A 1 -9.00 -1.96 12.94
CA MET A 1 -7.60 -1.76 12.47
C MET A 1 -7.50 -0.32 11.94
N ARG A 2 -6.31 0.25 11.70
CA ARG A 2 -6.15 1.59 11.10
C ARG A 2 -5.25 1.53 9.87
N VAL A 3 -5.72 2.05 8.74
CA VAL A 3 -4.87 2.24 7.56
C VAL A 3 -3.90 3.39 7.83
N ARG A 4 -2.61 3.15 7.54
CA ARG A 4 -1.54 4.13 7.69
C ARG A 4 -1.18 4.76 6.36
N ASP A 5 -0.84 3.90 5.40
CA ASP A 5 -0.32 4.31 4.11
C ASP A 5 -0.77 3.33 3.04
N TYR A 6 -0.96 3.82 1.82
CA TYR A 6 -1.21 3.00 0.64
C TYR A 6 -0.30 3.44 -0.49
N ILE A 7 0.57 2.55 -0.95
CA ILE A 7 1.57 2.83 -1.99
C ILE A 7 1.17 2.07 -3.24
N TYR A 8 1.05 2.75 -4.37
CA TYR A 8 0.64 2.12 -5.62
C TYR A 8 1.27 2.81 -6.83
N ASN A 9 1.31 2.09 -7.96
CA ASN A 9 1.75 2.63 -9.24
C ASN A 9 0.54 2.76 -10.18
N SER A 10 -0.01 3.97 -10.34
CA SER A 10 -1.16 4.19 -11.22
C SER A 10 -0.87 3.97 -12.71
N ALA A 11 0.40 4.06 -13.14
CA ALA A 11 0.77 3.91 -14.54
C ALA A 11 0.58 2.47 -15.05
N ALA A 12 0.59 1.48 -14.16
CA ALA A 12 0.39 0.07 -14.46
C ALA A 12 -0.66 -0.60 -13.57
N ALA A 13 -1.46 0.19 -12.84
CA ALA A 13 -2.37 -0.30 -11.81
C ALA A 13 -3.42 -1.31 -12.35
N PRO A 14 -3.46 -2.53 -11.80
CA PRO A 14 -4.53 -3.50 -12.05
C PRO A 14 -5.86 -3.07 -11.40
N ASP A 15 -6.99 -3.66 -11.82
CA ASP A 15 -8.35 -3.29 -11.40
C ASP A 15 -8.55 -3.24 -9.87
N HIS A 16 -7.88 -4.13 -9.11
CA HIS A 16 -7.99 -4.14 -7.66
C HIS A 16 -7.40 -2.90 -6.98
N VAL A 17 -6.42 -2.22 -7.60
CA VAL A 17 -5.87 -0.96 -7.08
C VAL A 17 -6.93 0.14 -7.14
N ALA A 18 -7.74 0.17 -8.21
CA ALA A 18 -8.85 1.12 -8.30
C ALA A 18 -9.90 0.86 -7.20
N ALA A 19 -10.23 -0.41 -6.94
CA ALA A 19 -11.15 -0.79 -5.86
C ALA A 19 -10.61 -0.40 -4.47
N VAL A 20 -9.31 -0.64 -4.20
CA VAL A 20 -8.68 -0.21 -2.94
C VAL A 20 -8.71 1.31 -2.81
N ARG A 21 -8.42 2.05 -3.87
CA ARG A 21 -8.51 3.53 -3.85
C ARG A 21 -9.93 4.02 -3.60
N GLU A 22 -10.94 3.38 -4.17
CA GLU A 22 -12.34 3.72 -3.91
C GLU A 22 -12.70 3.48 -2.44
N ALA A 23 -12.29 2.34 -1.88
CA ALA A 23 -12.50 2.04 -0.46
C ALA A 23 -11.76 3.01 0.48
N LEU A 24 -10.59 3.50 0.06
CA LEU A 24 -9.82 4.52 0.80
C LEU A 24 -10.33 5.94 0.58
N ALA A 25 -11.09 6.22 -0.48
CA ALA A 25 -11.58 7.56 -0.79
C ALA A 25 -12.57 8.09 0.27
N ASP A 26 -13.28 7.18 0.95
CA ASP A 26 -14.13 7.51 2.09
C ASP A 26 -13.34 7.77 3.39
N ARG A 27 -12.02 7.51 3.41
CA ARG A 27 -11.16 7.67 4.58
C ARG A 27 -10.30 8.94 4.46
N GLU A 28 -10.72 10.02 5.13
CA GLU A 28 -9.99 11.32 5.12
C GLU A 28 -8.59 11.27 5.75
N ASP A 29 -8.27 10.24 6.53
CA ASP A 29 -7.00 10.09 7.27
C ASP A 29 -5.90 9.37 6.48
N VAL A 30 -6.15 8.96 5.23
CA VAL A 30 -5.21 8.18 4.42
C VAL A 30 -4.73 9.00 3.23
N ASP A 31 -3.41 9.20 3.13
CA ASP A 31 -2.77 9.85 1.97
C ASP A 31 -2.08 8.76 1.12
N PRO A 32 -2.70 8.35 0.00
CA PRO A 32 -2.16 7.27 -0.82
C PRO A 32 -1.03 7.80 -1.74
N LEU A 33 0.16 7.20 -1.63
CA LEU A 33 1.34 7.54 -2.41
C LEU A 33 1.30 6.89 -3.79
N ASP A 34 1.15 7.72 -4.83
CA ASP A 34 1.18 7.28 -6.23
C ASP A 34 2.56 7.47 -6.85
N VAL A 35 3.31 6.38 -7.03
CA VAL A 35 4.64 6.43 -7.68
C VAL A 35 4.56 6.52 -9.20
N GLY A 36 3.40 6.19 -9.79
CA GLY A 36 3.19 6.20 -11.24
C GLY A 36 2.81 7.58 -11.78
N ALA A 37 2.18 8.41 -10.95
CA ALA A 37 1.82 9.79 -11.28
C ALA A 37 2.86 10.83 -10.84
N ALA A 38 3.91 10.42 -10.14
CA ALA A 38 4.95 11.33 -9.67
C ALA A 38 5.78 11.91 -10.83
N ASP A 39 6.08 13.20 -10.78
CA ASP A 39 6.98 13.86 -11.75
C ASP A 39 8.38 13.23 -11.77
N ASP A 40 8.86 12.76 -10.61
CA ASP A 40 10.15 12.10 -10.44
C ASP A 40 9.94 10.69 -9.85
N ARG A 41 9.87 9.70 -10.75
CA ARG A 41 9.62 8.29 -10.38
C ARG A 41 10.68 7.75 -9.44
N GLU A 42 11.96 8.09 -9.63
CA GLU A 42 13.04 7.63 -8.76
C GLU A 42 12.90 8.18 -7.33
N ALA A 43 12.56 9.46 -7.19
CA ALA A 43 12.31 10.07 -5.90
C ALA A 43 11.09 9.43 -5.20
N ALA A 44 9.99 9.24 -5.93
CA ALA A 44 8.79 8.61 -5.40
C ALA A 44 9.03 7.15 -4.97
N LEU A 45 9.79 6.38 -5.75
CA LEU A 45 10.21 5.02 -5.39
C LEU A 45 11.09 5.01 -4.13
N ARG A 46 12.01 5.96 -4.00
CA ARG A 46 12.85 6.10 -2.79
C ARG A 46 12.01 6.42 -1.56
N GLU A 47 11.02 7.32 -1.69
CA GLU A 47 10.10 7.66 -0.61
C GLU A 47 9.21 6.48 -0.24
N ALA A 48 8.60 5.82 -1.22
CA ALA A 48 7.81 4.61 -1.04
C ALA A 48 8.61 3.51 -0.30
N MET A 49 9.84 3.26 -0.73
CA MET A 49 10.74 2.30 -0.08
C MET A 49 11.12 2.72 1.34
N LEU A 50 11.28 4.02 1.59
CA LEU A 50 11.55 4.54 2.94
C LEU A 50 10.34 4.32 3.85
N THR A 51 9.15 4.73 3.43
CA THR A 51 7.87 4.53 4.16
C THR A 51 7.63 3.05 4.45
N LEU A 52 7.86 2.19 3.45
CA LEU A 52 7.77 0.76 3.62
C LEU A 52 8.76 0.29 4.68
N ARG A 53 10.06 0.63 4.56
CA ARG A 53 11.11 0.21 5.50
C ARG A 53 10.88 0.71 6.93
N GLU A 54 10.34 1.90 7.11
CA GLU A 54 9.95 2.42 8.41
C GLU A 54 8.75 1.65 8.99
N SER A 55 7.88 1.16 8.12
CA SER A 55 6.71 0.36 8.48
C SER A 55 7.07 -1.10 8.83
N VAL A 56 7.97 -1.74 8.09
CA VAL A 56 8.42 -3.12 8.31
C VAL A 56 9.54 -3.22 9.37
N ARG A 57 9.48 -2.38 10.42
CA ARG A 57 10.55 -2.18 11.43
C ARG A 57 11.23 -3.47 11.95
N ILE A 58 10.55 -4.62 11.87
CA ILE A 58 11.11 -5.98 12.06
C ILE A 58 10.43 -6.93 11.05
N GLY A 59 10.92 -7.02 9.81
CA GLY A 59 10.41 -7.99 8.83
C GLY A 59 11.04 -7.90 7.45
N GLU A 60 10.88 -8.98 6.69
CA GLU A 60 11.28 -9.09 5.29
C GLU A 60 10.34 -8.26 4.40
N ASN A 61 10.91 -7.52 3.44
CA ASN A 61 10.11 -6.82 2.45
C ASN A 61 9.42 -7.86 1.56
N PRO A 62 8.11 -7.73 1.30
CA PRO A 62 7.39 -8.74 0.51
C PRO A 62 7.92 -8.76 -0.92
N ASP A 63 8.44 -9.89 -1.40
CA ASP A 63 9.02 -10.05 -2.75
C ASP A 63 8.08 -9.61 -3.88
N VAL A 64 6.77 -9.71 -3.65
CA VAL A 64 5.69 -9.35 -4.58
C VAL A 64 5.67 -7.87 -5.00
N ILE A 65 6.41 -6.98 -4.32
CA ILE A 65 6.51 -5.56 -4.70
C ILE A 65 7.68 -5.28 -5.65
N TYR A 66 8.51 -6.28 -5.93
CA TYR A 66 9.66 -6.21 -6.82
C TYR A 66 9.34 -6.89 -8.16
N ASP A 67 9.68 -6.24 -9.26
CA ASP A 67 9.69 -6.78 -10.63
C ASP A 67 11.13 -6.72 -11.15
N ASP A 68 11.72 -7.88 -11.48
CA ASP A 68 13.12 -7.99 -11.93
C ASP A 68 14.14 -7.26 -11.03
N ASP A 69 14.02 -7.42 -9.70
CA ASP A 69 14.87 -6.77 -8.67
C ASP A 69 14.59 -5.26 -8.46
N GLU A 70 13.69 -4.65 -9.25
CA GLU A 70 13.30 -3.25 -9.11
C GLU A 70 11.94 -3.11 -8.38
N PRO A 71 11.82 -2.19 -7.40
CA PRO A 71 10.54 -1.96 -6.75
C PRO A 71 9.56 -1.29 -7.74
N ASP A 72 8.45 -1.95 -8.04
CA ASP A 72 7.52 -1.50 -9.08
C ASP A 72 6.14 -1.09 -8.53
N PHE A 73 5.77 -1.56 -7.33
CA PHE A 73 4.52 -1.22 -6.62
C PHE A 73 3.22 -1.33 -7.44
N THR A 74 3.27 -2.02 -8.59
CA THR A 74 2.11 -2.21 -9.49
C THR A 74 0.99 -3.00 -8.83
N ALA A 75 1.32 -3.97 -7.99
CA ALA A 75 0.30 -4.69 -7.22
C ALA A 75 -0.43 -3.79 -6.21
N GLY A 76 0.18 -2.67 -5.78
CA GLY A 76 -0.32 -1.86 -4.67
C GLY A 76 -0.03 -2.51 -3.31
N VAL A 77 0.39 -1.69 -2.34
CA VAL A 77 0.80 -2.10 -1.00
C VAL A 77 0.04 -1.28 0.02
N LEU A 78 -0.74 -1.96 0.84
CA LEU A 78 -1.48 -1.37 1.95
C LEU A 78 -0.73 -1.65 3.25
N ILE A 79 -0.48 -0.59 4.00
CA ILE A 79 0.11 -0.64 5.33
C ILE A 79 -0.98 -0.34 6.34
N THR A 80 -1.23 -1.29 7.22
CA THR A 80 -2.20 -1.17 8.31
C THR A 80 -1.51 -1.27 9.66
N GLU A 81 -2.13 -0.72 10.69
CA GLU A 81 -1.70 -0.82 12.07
C GLU A 81 -2.83 -1.37 12.93
N ASP A 82 -2.50 -2.38 13.73
CA ASP A 82 -3.40 -3.00 14.69
C ASP A 82 -3.49 -2.18 16.00
N GLU A 83 -4.48 -2.47 16.85
CA GLU A 83 -4.67 -1.82 18.17
C GLU A 83 -3.43 -1.91 19.08
N THR A 84 -2.60 -2.94 18.88
CA THR A 84 -1.34 -3.14 19.59
C THR A 84 -0.19 -2.28 19.07
N GLY A 85 -0.41 -1.49 18.00
CA GLY A 85 0.62 -0.72 17.30
C GLY A 85 1.48 -1.56 16.35
N ARG A 86 1.10 -2.81 16.09
CA ARG A 86 1.80 -3.69 15.15
C ARG A 86 1.38 -3.35 13.73
N ARG A 87 2.36 -3.20 12.84
CA ARG A 87 2.13 -2.89 11.42
C ARG A 87 2.05 -4.17 10.59
N HIS A 88 1.12 -4.19 9.64
CA HIS A 88 0.88 -5.28 8.71
C HIS A 88 0.93 -4.77 7.27
N LEU A 89 1.41 -5.63 6.37
CA LEU A 89 1.52 -5.36 4.95
C LEU A 89 0.56 -6.26 4.21
N HIS A 90 -0.25 -5.67 3.34
CA HIS A 90 -1.16 -6.37 2.46
C HIS A 90 -0.87 -5.96 1.03
N VAL A 91 -0.61 -6.90 0.15
CA VAL A 91 -0.19 -6.61 -1.23
C VAL A 91 -1.22 -7.15 -2.21
N GLY A 92 -1.51 -6.38 -3.25
CA GLY A 92 -2.43 -6.81 -4.29
C GLY A 92 -3.86 -7.04 -3.76
N PRO A 93 -4.52 -8.16 -4.11
CA PRO A 93 -5.89 -8.42 -3.69
C PRO A 93 -6.04 -8.58 -2.17
N GLU A 94 -4.97 -8.95 -1.45
CA GLU A 94 -5.01 -9.03 0.02
C GLU A 94 -5.25 -7.66 0.66
N ALA A 95 -4.87 -6.56 0.01
CA ALA A 95 -5.17 -5.22 0.49
C ALA A 95 -6.67 -4.93 0.49
N LEU A 96 -7.38 -5.38 -0.54
CA LEU A 96 -8.83 -5.21 -0.63
C LEU A 96 -9.56 -6.08 0.39
N ASP A 97 -9.11 -7.32 0.57
CA ASP A 97 -9.67 -8.25 1.57
C ASP A 97 -9.50 -7.68 2.99
N ALA A 98 -8.34 -7.11 3.30
CA ALA A 98 -8.07 -6.48 4.58
C ALA A 98 -8.97 -5.28 4.86
N LEU A 99 -9.32 -4.48 3.82
CA LEU A 99 -10.26 -3.37 3.96
C LEU A 99 -11.70 -3.85 4.11
N ALA A 100 -12.11 -4.84 3.32
CA ALA A 100 -13.46 -5.41 3.37
C ALA A 100 -13.75 -6.10 4.72
N GLY A 101 -12.74 -6.75 5.31
CA GLY A 101 -12.84 -7.35 6.64
C GLY A 101 -13.07 -6.34 7.77
N GLU A 102 -12.79 -5.05 7.57
CA GLU A 102 -13.15 -4.01 8.55
C GLU A 102 -14.62 -3.55 8.43
N ASP A 103 -15.20 -3.67 7.23
CA ASP A 103 -16.58 -3.23 6.94
C ASP A 103 -17.63 -4.31 7.28
N ASP A 104 -17.23 -5.59 7.43
CA ASP A 104 -18.15 -6.72 7.68
C ASP A 104 -18.54 -6.90 9.17
N GLU A 105 -17.92 -6.15 10.10
CA GLU A 105 -18.31 -6.13 11.52
C GLU A 105 -19.30 -4.98 11.82
N VAL A 106 -20.52 -5.05 11.29
CA VAL A 106 -21.65 -4.16 11.66
C VAL A 106 -22.92 -4.90 12.09
#